data_AF-A0A9Q0RU72-F1
#
_entry.id   AF-A0A9Q0RU72-F1
#
_cell.length_a   1.000
_cell.length_b   1.000
_cell.length_c   1.000
_cell.angle_alpha   90.00
_cell.angle_beta   90.00
_cell.angle_gamma   90.00
#
_symmetry.space_group_name_H-M   'P 1'
#
loop_
_entity.id
_entity.type
_entity.pdbx_description
1 polymer ?
#
loop_
_entity_poly.entity_id
_entity_poly.type
_entity_poly.pdbx_seq_one_letter_code
_entity_poly.pdbx_strand_id
1 'polypeptide(L)'
;VRSSYSDPSTQYIVVLFSVLLFGRDFTTASETFIVDYFIIAIIYKKISEFLLKLQFIVTYIAPWQITWGSAFHAFAQPFSVPHSAMLFLQAGISFPLINKSSLTGSAIFLTSYVRPIKFWERDYNTRRIDHSNTRLVSQLERDLGADDNNLNSIFYEHLTRSLQHSLCGDLLLGRWGNFYVVLASDYLNCLVHIIELGNGLCTFQMRGLEFRGTYCQQREVEAISEGVEENEGCCCCSPGHIPHLLSINAMFSTRWLAWQVVQSKYILEGYSISDNLAQATLQVFEFRRVLITYYVKSIIFYTIRSPKLEEWLESSAIQDSLQHTLERQFVDLDPIFNHNLDADFENRASGITRASFCDVYQEWIEFCCMKRTEQQATSATKTEPQDRTTSSTNVSKGPSPWSSTNPTPSPRENDKSVDSKNNNVGEVNNRRTIHTNRESTLISLLLALGLLARRTLATASNSSLATNVEFFLHGLHALFKGDFRITSPRDEWVFADMDLLHSVVAPAVKMALKLHQDHFLSPEEYDEPVALYDAITTHTKELVISHEADPLWRNAVLRG
;
A
#
# COMPACT_ATOMS: atom_id res chain seq x y z
N VAL A 1 23.87 -3.92 33.95
CA VAL A 1 25.02 -4.85 34.12
C VAL A 1 25.63 -5.20 32.76
N ARG A 2 24.88 -5.75 31.78
CA ARG A 2 25.42 -5.97 30.42
C ARG A 2 25.81 -4.69 29.67
N SER A 3 25.09 -3.59 29.88
CA SER A 3 25.36 -2.28 29.25
C SER A 3 26.44 -1.44 29.94
N SER A 4 27.01 -1.90 31.06
CA SER A 4 27.98 -1.11 31.86
C SER A 4 29.27 -0.80 31.08
N TYR A 5 29.60 -1.61 30.07
CA TYR A 5 30.78 -1.47 29.22
C TYR A 5 30.45 -1.06 27.78
N SER A 6 29.18 -0.83 27.44
CA SER A 6 28.73 -0.71 26.06
C SER A 6 28.34 0.71 25.64
N ASP A 7 28.25 1.64 26.58
CA ASP A 7 27.78 3.02 26.34
C ASP A 7 28.94 4.03 26.47
N PRO A 8 29.60 4.42 25.36
CA PRO A 8 30.79 5.29 25.39
C PRO A 8 30.51 6.67 26.01
N SER A 9 29.25 7.13 25.93
CA SER A 9 28.84 8.46 26.38
C SER A 9 28.87 8.64 27.89
N THR A 10 28.85 7.55 28.67
CA THR A 10 28.88 7.62 30.13
C THR A 10 30.15 7.05 30.74
N GLN A 11 31.00 6.41 29.92
CA GLN A 11 32.22 5.75 30.38
C GLN A 11 33.24 6.72 30.97
N TYR A 12 33.39 7.92 30.41
CA TYR A 12 34.38 8.90 30.91
C TYR A 12 34.08 9.30 32.37
N ILE A 13 32.80 9.45 32.71
CA ILE A 13 32.35 9.78 34.07
C ILE A 13 32.67 8.61 35.02
N VAL A 14 32.37 7.39 34.59
CA VAL A 14 32.65 6.17 35.37
C VAL A 14 34.14 6.00 35.61
N VAL A 15 34.99 6.18 34.58
CA VAL A 15 36.46 6.12 34.74
C VAL A 15 36.95 7.18 35.72
N LEU A 16 36.50 8.43 35.57
CA LEU A 16 36.90 9.54 36.43
C LEU A 16 36.57 9.25 37.90
N PHE A 17 35.34 8.83 38.19
CA PHE A 17 34.93 8.48 39.56
C PHE A 17 35.66 7.25 40.10
N SER A 18 35.98 6.27 39.26
CA SER A 18 36.76 5.10 39.67
C SER A 18 38.15 5.49 40.13
N VAL A 19 38.83 6.37 39.37
CA VAL A 19 40.17 6.86 39.73
C VAL A 19 40.13 7.76 40.97
N LEU A 20 39.14 8.65 41.08
CA LEU A 20 39.05 9.58 42.20
C LEU A 20 38.70 8.87 43.52
N LEU A 21 37.69 7.99 43.51
CA LEU A 21 37.22 7.32 44.72
C LEU A 21 38.23 6.30 45.23
N PHE A 22 38.74 5.42 44.38
CA PHE A 22 39.67 4.36 44.81
C PHE A 22 41.12 4.81 44.87
N GLY A 23 41.50 5.84 44.10
CA GLY A 23 42.86 6.40 44.13
C GLY A 23 43.10 7.39 45.27
N ARG A 24 42.05 8.02 45.83
CA ARG A 24 42.20 9.08 46.85
C ARG A 24 41.44 8.80 48.14
N ASP A 25 40.16 8.45 48.07
CA ASP A 25 39.27 8.44 49.24
C ASP A 25 39.14 7.05 49.90
N PHE A 26 39.16 5.98 49.11
CA PHE A 26 38.96 4.59 49.54
C PHE A 26 40.09 3.66 49.07
N THR A 27 41.34 4.09 49.27
CA THR A 27 42.54 3.34 48.86
C THR A 27 42.65 1.95 49.51
N THR A 28 42.06 1.76 50.69
CA THR A 28 42.05 0.49 51.42
C THR A 28 40.99 -0.51 50.93
N ALA A 29 40.01 -0.06 50.14
CA ALA A 29 38.95 -0.89 49.58
C ALA A 29 39.14 -1.19 48.08
N SER A 30 40.20 -0.66 47.47
CA SER A 30 40.57 -0.89 46.08
C SER A 30 41.22 -2.28 45.94
N GLU A 31 40.71 -3.08 45.00
CA GLU A 31 41.27 -4.40 44.68
C GLU A 31 41.99 -4.36 43.34
N THR A 32 41.22 -4.24 42.25
CA THR A 32 41.76 -4.10 40.90
C THR A 32 40.94 -3.07 40.15
N PHE A 33 41.59 -2.33 39.23
CA PHE A 33 40.91 -1.31 38.44
C PHE A 33 39.65 -1.84 37.71
N ILE A 34 39.66 -3.09 37.26
CA ILE A 34 38.51 -3.70 36.57
C ILE A 34 37.32 -3.89 37.51
N VAL A 35 37.56 -4.32 38.75
CA VAL A 35 36.53 -4.51 39.78
C VAL A 35 36.01 -3.15 40.26
N ASP A 36 36.92 -2.22 40.52
CA ASP A 36 36.62 -0.86 40.95
C ASP A 36 35.76 -0.14 39.89
N TYR A 37 36.15 -0.24 38.62
CA TYR A 37 35.40 0.27 37.49
C TYR A 37 34.01 -0.36 37.37
N PHE A 38 33.91 -1.68 37.54
CA PHE A 38 32.62 -2.37 37.48
C PHE A 38 31.66 -1.91 38.58
N ILE A 39 32.16 -1.75 39.81
CA ILE A 39 31.36 -1.29 40.95
C ILE A 39 30.88 0.14 40.72
N ILE A 40 31.76 1.04 40.28
CA ILE A 40 31.38 2.44 39.99
C ILE A 40 30.43 2.53 38.81
N ALA A 41 30.59 1.68 37.79
CA ALA A 41 29.65 1.62 36.68
C ALA A 41 28.24 1.24 37.14
N ILE A 42 28.13 0.29 38.08
CA ILE A 42 26.84 -0.11 38.67
C ILE A 42 26.26 1.04 39.51
N ILE A 43 27.06 1.63 40.39
CA ILE A 43 26.62 2.74 41.26
C ILE A 43 26.15 3.93 40.42
N TYR A 44 26.95 4.34 39.43
CA TYR A 44 26.62 5.45 38.55
C TYR A 44 25.30 5.20 37.80
N LYS A 45 25.15 4.02 37.16
CA LYS A 45 23.91 3.69 36.44
C LYS A 45 22.71 3.62 37.38
N LYS A 46 22.87 3.12 38.62
CA LYS A 46 21.78 3.06 39.61
C LYS A 46 21.37 4.43 40.15
N ILE A 47 22.34 5.31 40.40
CA ILE A 47 22.06 6.70 40.81
C ILE A 47 21.40 7.46 39.67
N SER A 48 21.88 7.31 38.43
CA SER A 48 21.25 7.92 37.25
C SER A 48 19.81 7.44 37.05
N GLU A 49 19.55 6.13 37.16
CA GLU A 49 18.19 5.57 37.11
C GLU A 49 17.29 6.16 38.22
N PHE A 50 17.81 6.29 39.43
CA PHE A 50 17.07 6.86 40.55
C PHE A 50 16.76 8.34 40.36
N LEU A 51 17.73 9.14 39.90
CA LEU A 51 17.52 10.56 39.61
C LEU A 51 16.50 10.77 38.50
N LEU A 52 16.50 9.94 37.47
CA LEU A 52 15.48 9.98 36.40
C LEU A 52 14.08 9.64 36.94
N LYS A 53 13.96 8.64 37.82
CA LYS A 53 12.68 8.32 38.50
C LYS A 53 12.22 9.48 39.38
N LEU A 54 13.13 10.11 40.11
CA LEU A 54 12.82 11.25 40.98
C LEU A 54 12.38 12.46 40.17
N GLN A 55 13.09 12.75 39.06
CA GLN A 55 12.68 13.77 38.09
C GLN A 55 11.29 13.47 37.53
N PHE A 56 11.02 12.23 37.11
CA PHE A 56 9.70 11.85 36.62
C PHE A 56 8.59 12.09 37.66
N ILE A 57 8.81 11.69 38.92
CA ILE A 57 7.84 11.89 39.99
C ILE A 57 7.60 13.39 40.24
N VAL A 58 8.68 14.17 40.34
CA VAL A 58 8.59 15.63 40.51
C VAL A 58 7.89 16.29 39.32
N THR A 59 8.14 15.79 38.11
CA THR A 59 7.45 16.21 36.89
C THR A 59 5.96 15.93 36.94
N TYR A 60 5.59 14.71 37.33
CA TYR A 60 4.21 14.23 37.42
C TYR A 60 3.36 14.98 38.46
N ILE A 61 3.98 15.47 39.53
CA ILE A 61 3.28 16.15 40.65
C ILE A 61 3.06 17.64 40.38
N ALA A 62 3.73 18.19 39.38
CA ALA A 62 3.77 19.64 39.24
C ALA A 62 2.38 20.26 39.06
N PRO A 63 2.04 21.30 39.84
CA PRO A 63 0.74 21.97 39.78
C PRO A 63 0.40 22.62 38.44
N TRP A 64 1.38 22.82 37.57
CA TRP A 64 1.19 23.43 36.24
C TRP A 64 0.98 22.42 35.12
N GLN A 65 1.02 21.11 35.39
CA GLN A 65 0.70 20.07 34.38
C GLN A 65 -0.80 19.96 34.09
N ILE A 66 -1.66 20.49 34.98
CA ILE A 66 -3.10 20.59 34.77
C ILE A 66 -3.42 22.06 34.52
N THR A 67 -4.08 22.36 33.40
CA THR A 67 -4.48 23.72 33.01
C THR A 67 -5.21 24.43 34.16
N TRP A 68 -4.63 25.53 34.64
CA TRP A 68 -5.22 26.41 35.65
C TRP A 68 -6.51 27.01 35.07
N GLY A 69 -7.67 26.52 35.54
CA GLY A 69 -8.98 26.95 35.03
C GLY A 69 -10.05 25.86 35.02
N SER A 70 -9.67 24.57 35.08
CA SER A 70 -10.66 23.49 35.23
C SER A 70 -11.00 23.24 36.71
N ALA A 71 -12.29 23.12 37.04
CA ALA A 71 -12.75 22.72 38.38
C ALA A 71 -12.18 21.35 38.82
N PHE A 72 -11.72 20.55 37.86
CA PHE A 72 -11.08 19.26 38.08
C PHE A 72 -9.71 19.37 38.79
N HIS A 73 -8.97 20.47 38.60
CA HIS A 73 -7.66 20.71 39.25
C HIS A 73 -7.77 20.70 40.79
N ALA A 74 -8.82 21.33 41.31
CA ALA A 74 -9.10 21.42 42.75
C ALA A 74 -9.33 20.06 43.42
N PHE A 75 -9.74 19.04 42.65
CA PHE A 75 -9.96 17.68 43.14
C PHE A 75 -8.76 16.77 42.84
N ALA A 76 -8.26 16.78 41.60
CA ALA A 76 -7.24 15.83 41.16
C ALA A 76 -5.92 15.98 41.93
N GLN A 77 -5.53 17.20 42.29
CA GLN A 77 -4.23 17.46 42.90
C GLN A 77 -4.13 17.04 44.37
N PRO A 78 -5.13 17.28 45.25
CA PRO A 78 -5.14 16.68 46.58
C PRO A 78 -5.12 15.15 46.56
N PHE A 79 -5.83 14.53 45.59
CA PHE A 79 -5.86 13.07 45.46
C PHE A 79 -4.57 12.48 44.87
N SER A 80 -3.74 13.27 44.18
CA SER A 80 -2.44 12.80 43.68
C SER A 80 -1.35 12.77 44.76
N VAL A 81 -1.48 13.53 45.87
CA VAL A 81 -0.48 13.60 46.95
C VAL A 81 -0.21 12.23 47.63
N PRO A 82 -1.23 11.44 48.03
CA PRO A 82 -0.99 10.09 48.57
C PRO A 82 -0.31 9.16 47.55
N HIS A 83 -0.70 9.24 46.28
CA HIS A 83 -0.10 8.46 45.20
C HIS A 83 1.37 8.86 44.98
N SER A 84 1.67 10.14 45.11
CA SER A 84 3.02 10.71 45.01
C SER A 84 3.96 10.19 46.10
N ALA A 85 3.49 10.18 47.36
CA ALA A 85 4.24 9.63 48.48
C ALA A 85 4.57 8.13 48.26
N MET A 86 3.60 7.37 47.72
CA MET A 86 3.81 5.98 47.34
C MET A 86 4.88 5.83 46.24
N LEU A 87 4.85 6.68 45.21
CA LEU A 87 5.85 6.67 44.13
C LEU A 87 7.27 6.99 44.64
N PHE A 88 7.43 7.97 45.54
CA PHE A 88 8.72 8.28 46.15
C PHE A 88 9.26 7.13 47.01
N LEU A 89 8.40 6.54 47.84
CA LEU A 89 8.75 5.38 48.66
C LEU A 89 9.15 4.19 47.78
N GLN A 90 8.39 3.95 46.71
CA GLN A 90 8.69 2.95 45.70
C GLN A 90 10.03 3.20 45.01
N ALA A 91 10.32 4.44 44.58
CA ALA A 91 11.58 4.79 43.95
C ALA A 91 12.76 4.52 44.90
N GLY A 92 12.62 4.91 46.17
CA GLY A 92 13.61 4.68 47.23
C GLY A 92 13.86 3.20 47.51
N ILE A 93 12.81 2.37 47.57
CA ILE A 93 12.94 0.91 47.78
C ILE A 93 13.53 0.23 46.54
N SER A 94 13.23 0.73 45.34
CA SER A 94 13.73 0.16 44.07
C SER A 94 15.22 0.47 43.79
N PHE A 95 15.80 1.45 44.49
CA PHE A 95 17.20 1.84 44.32
C PHE A 95 18.20 0.76 44.80
N PRO A 96 18.10 0.20 46.03
CA PRO A 96 19.04 -0.82 46.50
C PRO A 96 18.71 -2.25 46.04
N LEU A 97 17.45 -2.55 45.69
CA LEU A 97 17.05 -3.90 45.29
C LEU A 97 17.32 -4.14 43.80
N ILE A 98 18.03 -5.23 43.48
CA ILE A 98 18.15 -5.73 42.09
C ILE A 98 16.74 -6.09 41.60
N ASN A 99 16.17 -5.24 40.72
CA ASN A 99 14.98 -5.40 39.88
C ASN A 99 14.05 -6.60 40.20
N LYS A 100 13.51 -6.67 41.42
CA LYS A 100 12.50 -7.67 41.84
C LYS A 100 11.06 -7.11 41.83
N SER A 101 10.82 -5.97 41.18
CA SER A 101 9.46 -5.43 40.98
C SER A 101 8.66 -6.18 39.90
N SER A 102 9.17 -7.29 39.36
CA SER A 102 8.49 -8.14 38.38
C SER A 102 7.26 -8.87 38.93
N LEU A 103 7.07 -8.97 40.26
CA LEU A 103 6.01 -9.81 40.83
C LEU A 103 4.67 -9.09 41.05
N THR A 104 4.63 -7.76 41.06
CA THR A 104 3.44 -6.98 41.46
C THR A 104 2.62 -6.38 40.32
N GLY A 105 2.95 -6.69 39.05
CA GLY A 105 2.06 -6.56 37.88
C GLY A 105 1.39 -5.19 37.61
N SER A 106 1.72 -4.14 38.36
CA SER A 106 1.02 -2.86 38.27
C SER A 106 1.58 -2.01 37.14
N ALA A 107 0.66 -1.44 36.35
CA ALA A 107 0.97 -0.55 35.22
C ALA A 107 1.85 0.65 35.61
N ILE A 108 1.84 1.02 36.89
CA ILE A 108 2.64 2.12 37.47
C ILE A 108 4.15 1.77 37.52
N PHE A 109 4.53 0.49 37.42
CA PHE A 109 5.91 -0.01 37.61
C PHE A 109 6.64 -0.38 36.29
N LEU A 110 6.02 -0.18 35.12
CA LEU A 110 6.34 -0.94 33.91
C LEU A 110 6.79 -0.12 32.68
N THR A 111 7.25 1.12 32.85
CA THR A 111 7.85 1.86 31.72
C THR A 111 9.26 1.35 31.40
N SER A 112 10.02 0.89 32.39
CA SER A 112 11.47 0.60 32.26
C SER A 112 11.83 -0.88 31.98
N TYR A 113 10.85 -1.78 31.79
CA TYR A 113 11.14 -3.20 31.59
C TYR A 113 10.83 -3.69 30.17
N VAL A 114 11.73 -4.50 29.63
CA VAL A 114 11.55 -5.30 28.41
C VAL A 114 10.54 -6.40 28.74
N ARG A 115 9.29 -6.24 28.32
CA ARG A 115 8.28 -7.27 28.57
C ARG A 115 8.60 -8.51 27.71
N PRO A 116 8.49 -9.74 28.25
CA PRO A 116 8.38 -10.93 27.43
C PRO A 116 7.24 -10.74 26.41
N ILE A 117 7.46 -11.27 25.21
CA ILE A 117 6.87 -10.85 23.92
C ILE A 117 5.32 -10.85 23.81
N LYS A 118 4.55 -11.30 24.81
CA LYS A 118 3.07 -11.30 24.77
C LYS A 118 2.47 -11.22 26.17
N PHE A 119 2.11 -10.03 26.66
CA PHE A 119 1.50 -9.89 28.00
C PHE A 119 0.15 -9.16 28.02
N TRP A 120 -0.24 -8.50 26.91
CA TRP A 120 -1.55 -7.84 26.77
C TRP A 120 -2.03 -7.91 25.33
N GLU A 121 -1.96 -9.08 24.72
CA GLU A 121 -2.77 -9.33 23.54
C GLU A 121 -4.20 -9.45 24.08
N ARG A 122 -5.06 -8.47 23.76
CA ARG A 122 -6.48 -8.79 23.74
C ARG A 122 -6.56 -9.89 22.70
N ASP A 123 -6.87 -11.12 23.12
CA ASP A 123 -7.10 -12.20 22.17
C ASP A 123 -8.31 -11.77 21.33
N TYR A 124 -8.03 -11.08 20.22
CA TYR A 124 -8.99 -10.86 19.17
C TYR A 124 -9.24 -12.25 18.64
N ASN A 125 -10.26 -12.89 19.18
CA ASN A 125 -10.83 -14.10 18.63
C ASN A 125 -11.36 -13.66 17.26
N THR A 126 -10.50 -13.68 16.24
CA THR A 126 -10.85 -13.44 14.84
C THR A 126 -11.63 -14.66 14.37
N ARG A 127 -12.80 -14.87 15.00
CA ARG A 127 -13.82 -15.74 14.46
C ARG A 127 -14.16 -15.14 13.11
N ARG A 128 -13.94 -15.90 12.05
CA ARG A 128 -14.57 -15.65 10.76
C ARG A 128 -16.04 -15.41 11.05
N ILE A 129 -16.49 -14.17 10.91
CA ILE A 129 -17.90 -13.87 11.05
C ILE A 129 -18.53 -14.50 9.81
N ASP A 130 -19.14 -15.66 9.99
CA ASP A 130 -19.89 -16.32 8.92
C ASP A 130 -21.12 -15.47 8.62
N HIS A 131 -20.93 -14.63 7.60
CA HIS A 131 -21.91 -13.73 7.04
C HIS A 131 -22.99 -14.45 6.20
N SER A 132 -22.96 -15.79 6.16
CA SER A 132 -23.93 -16.59 5.42
C SER A 132 -25.37 -16.40 5.91
N ASN A 133 -25.56 -16.03 7.18
CA ASN A 133 -26.89 -15.92 7.81
C ASN A 133 -27.26 -14.49 8.27
N THR A 134 -26.43 -13.48 8.03
CA THR A 134 -26.75 -12.08 8.36
C THR A 134 -27.47 -11.41 7.19
N ARG A 135 -28.57 -10.71 7.44
CA ARG A 135 -29.27 -9.94 6.39
C ARG A 135 -28.30 -8.92 5.76
N LEU A 136 -28.27 -8.84 4.44
CA LEU A 136 -27.42 -7.91 3.68
C LEU A 136 -27.55 -6.45 4.18
N VAL A 137 -28.77 -6.02 4.53
CA VAL A 137 -29.04 -4.71 5.14
C VAL A 137 -28.29 -4.53 6.47
N SER A 138 -28.21 -5.55 7.31
CA SER A 138 -27.46 -5.47 8.59
C SER A 138 -25.94 -5.49 8.42
N GLN A 139 -25.44 -5.90 7.24
CA GLN A 139 -24.02 -5.78 6.86
C GLN A 139 -23.71 -4.39 6.29
N LEU A 140 -24.72 -3.74 5.70
CA LEU A 140 -24.61 -2.41 5.11
C LEU A 140 -24.80 -1.31 6.15
N GLU A 141 -25.70 -1.53 7.13
CA GLU A 141 -25.95 -0.63 8.26
C GLU A 141 -24.93 -0.78 9.39
N ARG A 142 -24.17 -1.88 9.46
CA ARG A 142 -23.01 -1.96 10.35
C ARG A 142 -21.87 -1.20 9.69
N ASP A 143 -21.67 0.02 10.16
CA ASP A 143 -20.54 0.90 9.86
C ASP A 143 -19.28 0.13 9.46
N LEU A 144 -18.77 0.46 8.26
CA LEU A 144 -17.45 0.04 7.76
C LEU A 144 -16.29 0.39 8.71
N GLY A 145 -16.54 1.16 9.78
CA GLY A 145 -15.58 1.49 10.84
C GLY A 145 -15.56 0.53 12.04
N ALA A 146 -16.38 -0.53 12.09
CA ALA A 146 -16.36 -1.49 13.20
C ALA A 146 -15.08 -2.36 13.22
N ASP A 147 -14.38 -2.47 12.09
CA ASP A 147 -13.14 -3.24 11.93
C ASP A 147 -11.86 -2.38 12.00
N ASP A 148 -11.95 -1.10 12.39
CA ASP A 148 -10.79 -0.21 12.62
C ASP A 148 -9.68 -0.89 13.44
N ASN A 149 -10.07 -1.69 14.45
CA ASN A 149 -9.12 -2.42 15.29
C ASN A 149 -8.31 -3.50 14.53
N ASN A 150 -8.93 -4.18 13.56
CA ASN A 150 -8.25 -5.17 12.73
C ASN A 150 -7.36 -4.48 11.68
N LEU A 151 -7.85 -3.37 11.13
CA LEU A 151 -7.13 -2.53 10.17
C LEU A 151 -5.86 -1.92 10.77
N ASN A 152 -5.93 -1.46 12.02
CA ASN A 152 -4.78 -0.98 12.79
C ASN A 152 -3.73 -2.06 13.00
N SER A 153 -4.14 -3.32 13.17
CA SER A 153 -3.20 -4.43 13.40
C SER A 153 -2.29 -4.70 12.18
N ILE A 154 -2.84 -4.62 10.96
CA ILE A 154 -2.09 -4.75 9.70
C ILE A 154 -1.14 -3.56 9.52
N PHE A 155 -1.62 -2.34 9.81
CA PHE A 155 -0.80 -1.14 9.81
C PHE A 155 0.40 -1.28 10.74
N TYR A 156 0.16 -1.70 11.98
CA TYR A 156 1.18 -1.87 13.01
C TYR A 156 2.19 -2.96 12.65
N GLU A 157 1.75 -4.06 12.03
CA GLU A 157 2.66 -5.08 11.51
C GLU A 157 3.57 -4.51 10.41
N HIS A 158 3.00 -3.80 9.43
CA HIS A 158 3.76 -3.23 8.34
C HIS A 158 4.72 -2.13 8.82
N LEU A 159 4.26 -1.25 9.73
CA LEU A 159 5.10 -0.24 10.39
C LEU A 159 6.26 -0.90 11.14
N THR A 160 6.01 -2.00 11.85
CA THR A 160 7.06 -2.74 12.55
C THR A 160 8.09 -3.31 11.59
N ARG A 161 7.66 -3.89 10.45
CA ARG A 161 8.59 -4.39 9.41
C ARG A 161 9.39 -3.25 8.77
N SER A 162 8.75 -2.13 8.45
CA SER A 162 9.40 -0.93 7.91
C SER A 162 10.49 -0.42 8.87
N LEU A 163 10.16 -0.30 10.16
CA LEU A 163 11.12 0.05 11.21
C LEU A 163 12.24 -0.99 11.36
N GLN A 164 11.98 -2.28 11.19
CA GLN A 164 13.05 -3.30 11.21
C GLN A 164 14.09 -3.08 10.11
N HIS A 165 13.69 -2.56 8.94
CA HIS A 165 14.60 -2.28 7.85
C HIS A 165 15.34 -0.94 7.99
N SER A 166 14.67 0.11 8.47
CA SER A 166 15.23 1.48 8.47
C SER A 166 15.84 1.93 9.81
N LEU A 167 15.29 1.48 10.95
CA LEU A 167 15.54 2.10 12.26
C LEU A 167 17.01 2.03 12.67
N CYS A 168 17.70 0.92 12.41
CA CYS A 168 19.12 0.80 12.78
C CYS A 168 20.00 1.79 12.02
N GLY A 169 19.72 2.01 10.73
CA GLY A 169 20.43 3.01 9.92
C GLY A 169 20.15 4.42 10.40
N ASP A 170 18.89 4.74 10.71
CA ASP A 170 18.48 6.05 11.18
C ASP A 170 19.06 6.40 12.57
N LEU A 171 19.18 5.40 13.45
CA LEU A 171 19.82 5.56 14.76
C LEU A 171 21.32 5.80 14.64
N LEU A 172 22.01 5.10 13.73
CA LEU A 172 23.42 5.36 13.45
C LEU A 172 23.66 6.76 12.88
N LEU A 173 22.72 7.27 12.10
CA LEU A 173 22.74 8.63 11.56
C LEU A 173 22.35 9.70 12.61
N GLY A 174 21.98 9.30 13.82
CA GLY A 174 21.58 10.23 14.90
C GLY A 174 20.27 10.97 14.62
N ARG A 175 19.43 10.47 13.70
CA ARG A 175 18.11 11.06 13.40
C ARG A 175 17.12 10.87 14.54
N TRP A 176 17.40 9.89 15.39
CA TRP A 176 16.61 9.51 16.56
C TRP A 176 17.45 9.72 17.83
N GLY A 177 16.79 10.13 18.91
CA GLY A 177 17.42 10.25 20.23
C GLY A 177 17.69 8.88 20.87
N ASN A 178 18.52 8.86 21.91
CA ASN A 178 18.94 7.65 22.64
C ASN A 178 17.82 6.96 23.47
N PHE A 179 16.55 7.35 23.30
CA PHE A 179 15.46 7.00 24.21
C PHE A 179 14.17 6.58 23.47
N TYR A 180 13.11 6.34 24.25
CA TYR A 180 11.74 6.15 23.79
C TYR A 180 11.32 7.29 22.86
N VAL A 181 10.83 6.96 21.66
CA VAL A 181 10.35 7.93 20.68
C VAL A 181 8.87 7.67 20.44
N VAL A 182 8.06 8.72 20.53
CA VAL A 182 6.65 8.67 20.16
C VAL A 182 6.53 9.11 18.71
N LEU A 183 5.98 8.22 17.88
CA LEU A 183 5.54 8.54 16.53
C LEU A 183 4.05 8.86 16.61
N ALA A 184 3.70 10.11 16.33
CA ALA A 184 2.32 10.56 16.24
C ALA A 184 1.99 10.90 14.78
N SER A 185 0.81 10.48 14.35
CA SER A 185 0.19 10.81 13.06
C SER A 185 -1.27 11.19 13.32
N ASP A 186 -1.88 11.94 12.41
CA ASP A 186 -3.27 12.43 12.52
C ASP A 186 -4.29 11.32 12.79
N TYR A 187 -3.99 10.08 12.37
CA TYR A 187 -4.88 8.94 12.54
C TYR A 187 -4.44 7.95 13.62
N LEU A 188 -3.14 7.90 13.96
CA LEU A 188 -2.55 6.86 14.79
C LEU A 188 -1.40 7.38 15.65
N ASN A 189 -1.44 7.03 16.94
CA ASN A 189 -0.34 7.25 17.86
C ASN A 189 0.35 5.92 18.20
N CYS A 190 1.66 5.94 18.08
CA CYS A 190 2.52 4.78 18.24
C CYS A 190 3.72 5.17 19.12
N LEU A 191 4.00 4.38 20.14
CA LEU A 191 5.19 4.54 20.94
C LEU A 191 6.23 3.49 20.53
N VAL A 192 7.37 3.94 20.03
CA VAL A 192 8.53 3.10 19.71
C VAL A 192 9.53 3.20 20.84
N HIS A 193 9.64 2.12 21.61
CA HIS A 193 10.59 1.98 22.69
C HIS A 193 11.85 1.27 22.21
N ILE A 194 12.98 1.98 22.14
CA ILE A 194 14.29 1.37 21.89
C ILE A 194 14.77 0.69 23.18
N ILE A 195 14.91 -0.63 23.13
CA ILE A 195 15.27 -1.49 24.27
C ILE A 195 16.79 -1.55 24.43
N GLU A 196 17.49 -1.89 23.34
CA GLU A 196 18.93 -2.10 23.36
C GLU A 196 19.54 -1.69 22.01
N LEU A 197 20.64 -0.97 22.10
CA LEU A 197 21.50 -0.58 20.98
C LEU A 197 22.89 -1.14 21.23
N GLY A 198 23.37 -1.99 20.31
CA GLY A 198 24.71 -2.57 20.43
C GLY A 198 25.08 -3.44 19.25
N ASN A 199 26.38 -3.46 18.90
CA ASN A 199 26.95 -4.31 17.84
C ASN A 199 26.23 -4.22 16.48
N GLY A 200 25.72 -3.04 16.11
CA GLY A 200 24.97 -2.86 14.87
C GLY A 200 23.57 -3.49 14.86
N LEU A 201 23.07 -3.88 16.04
CA LEU A 201 21.72 -4.38 16.24
C LEU A 201 20.92 -3.39 17.11
N CYS A 202 19.68 -3.15 16.71
CA CYS A 202 18.71 -2.38 17.46
C CYS A 202 17.54 -3.30 17.82
N THR A 203 17.26 -3.44 19.12
CA THR A 203 16.02 -4.07 19.58
C THR A 203 15.05 -2.99 19.99
N PHE A 204 13.83 -3.06 19.49
CA PHE A 204 12.78 -2.12 19.81
C PHE A 204 11.46 -2.83 20.07
N GLN A 205 10.62 -2.21 20.88
CA GLN A 205 9.25 -2.60 21.11
C GLN A 205 8.35 -1.47 20.62
N MET A 206 7.43 -1.81 19.73
CA MET A 206 6.39 -0.89 19.30
C MET A 206 5.11 -1.13 20.11
N ARG A 207 4.44 -0.05 20.52
CA ARG A 207 3.17 -0.08 21.26
C ARG A 207 2.16 0.82 20.55
N GLY A 208 1.02 0.26 20.17
CA GLY A 208 -0.14 1.04 19.75
C GLY A 208 -0.78 1.72 20.96
N LEU A 209 -0.97 3.04 20.88
CA LEU A 209 -1.69 3.82 21.89
C LEU A 209 -3.17 3.91 21.48
N GLU A 210 -3.86 2.77 21.41
CA GLU A 210 -5.23 2.71 20.88
C GLU A 210 -6.28 2.47 21.97
N PHE A 211 -6.73 3.58 22.57
CA PHE A 211 -8.07 3.68 23.14
C PHE A 211 -8.83 4.80 22.43
N ARG A 212 -9.19 4.57 21.16
CA ARG A 212 -9.95 5.53 20.34
C ARG A 212 -11.25 5.91 21.06
N GLY A 213 -11.49 7.21 21.25
CA GLY A 213 -12.72 7.75 21.84
C GLY A 213 -12.70 7.95 23.36
N THR A 214 -11.55 7.81 24.02
CA THR A 214 -11.41 8.16 25.44
C THR A 214 -10.90 9.60 25.62
N TYR A 215 -11.38 10.29 26.66
CA TYR A 215 -10.90 11.64 26.99
C TYR A 215 -9.38 11.70 27.22
N CYS A 216 -8.81 10.64 27.82
CA CYS A 216 -7.37 10.52 28.03
C CYS A 216 -6.59 10.47 26.70
N GLN A 217 -7.08 9.73 25.72
CA GLN A 217 -6.45 9.63 24.41
C GLN A 217 -6.49 10.98 23.68
N GLN A 218 -7.63 11.67 23.65
CA GLN A 218 -7.72 12.98 23.01
C GLN A 218 -6.78 14.00 23.65
N ARG A 219 -6.70 14.02 24.98
CA ARG A 219 -5.76 14.86 25.73
C ARG A 219 -4.29 14.53 25.46
N GLU A 220 -3.94 13.26 25.30
CA GLU A 220 -2.59 12.84 24.94
C GLU A 220 -2.22 13.25 23.51
N VAL A 221 -3.15 13.09 22.55
CA VAL A 221 -2.96 13.53 21.15
C VAL A 221 -2.75 15.04 21.12
N GLU A 222 -3.65 15.80 21.74
CA GLU A 222 -3.58 17.25 21.83
C GLU A 222 -2.23 17.71 22.43
N ALA A 223 -1.77 17.07 23.51
CA ALA A 223 -0.50 17.41 24.15
C ALA A 223 0.75 17.07 23.33
N ILE A 224 0.66 16.13 22.38
CA ILE A 224 1.75 15.79 21.44
C ILE A 224 1.71 16.71 20.21
N SER A 225 0.53 17.09 19.75
CA SER A 225 0.32 17.93 18.56
C SER A 225 0.44 19.43 18.84
N GLU A 226 0.18 19.88 20.06
CA GLU A 226 0.25 21.30 20.43
C GLU A 226 1.70 21.79 20.35
N GLY A 227 1.94 22.76 19.45
CA GLY A 227 3.25 23.34 19.24
C GLY A 227 3.69 24.16 20.44
N VAL A 228 4.96 24.03 20.83
CA VAL A 228 5.57 24.82 21.93
C VAL A 228 5.49 26.34 21.65
N GLU A 229 5.36 26.73 20.38
CA GLU A 229 5.29 28.12 19.92
C GLU A 229 3.92 28.79 20.17
N GLU A 230 2.85 28.04 20.43
CA GLU A 230 1.50 28.59 20.60
C GLU A 230 1.26 29.19 22.00
N ASN A 231 2.24 29.07 22.91
CA ASN A 231 2.10 29.46 24.31
C ASN A 231 2.56 30.93 24.54
N GLU A 232 1.80 31.92 24.07
CA GLU A 232 2.18 33.35 24.14
C GLU A 232 2.04 34.00 25.53
N GLY A 233 1.41 33.33 26.49
CA GLY A 233 1.10 33.90 27.81
C GLY A 233 2.25 33.87 28.81
N CYS A 234 2.09 34.60 29.91
CA CYS A 234 2.76 34.40 31.19
C CYS A 234 1.73 34.67 32.29
N CYS A 235 1.08 33.62 32.79
CA CYS A 235 -0.11 33.74 33.65
C CYS A 235 -1.18 34.66 33.00
N CYS A 236 -1.79 35.57 33.75
CA CYS A 236 -2.86 36.48 33.28
C CYS A 236 -2.37 37.61 32.35
N CYS A 237 -1.11 37.60 31.94
CA CYS A 237 -0.50 38.66 31.15
C CYS A 237 0.10 38.08 29.87
N SER A 238 0.00 38.80 28.76
CA SER A 238 0.62 38.44 27.48
C SER A 238 1.81 39.35 27.21
N PRO A 239 2.92 39.26 27.97
CA PRO A 239 4.14 39.92 27.56
C PRO A 239 4.60 39.21 26.29
N GLY A 240 4.50 39.88 25.14
CA GLY A 240 5.00 39.32 23.88
C GLY A 240 6.45 38.85 24.02
N HIS A 241 6.84 37.88 23.20
CA HIS A 241 8.19 37.31 23.23
C HIS A 241 9.09 37.94 22.16
N ILE A 242 10.41 37.82 22.35
CA ILE A 242 11.39 38.26 21.33
C ILE A 242 11.33 37.27 20.16
N PRO A 243 11.42 37.71 18.89
CA PRO A 243 11.47 36.81 17.74
C PRO A 243 12.57 35.76 17.89
N HIS A 244 12.27 34.50 17.59
CA HIS A 244 13.17 33.33 17.74
C HIS A 244 13.50 32.89 19.19
N LEU A 245 12.87 33.49 20.21
CA LEU A 245 12.94 33.02 21.59
C LEU A 245 11.57 32.55 22.03
N LEU A 246 11.53 31.42 22.74
CA LEU A 246 10.32 30.94 23.39
C LEU A 246 9.85 31.94 24.45
N SER A 247 8.55 32.06 24.65
CA SER A 247 7.98 32.84 25.76
C SER A 247 8.45 32.26 27.11
N ILE A 248 8.41 33.06 28.16
CA ILE A 248 8.81 32.60 29.52
C ILE A 248 7.96 31.40 29.96
N ASN A 249 6.67 31.39 29.63
CA ASN A 249 5.78 30.28 29.94
C ASN A 249 6.09 29.04 29.09
N ALA A 250 6.36 29.21 27.79
CA ALA A 250 6.79 28.12 26.93
C ALA A 250 8.12 27.52 27.41
N MET A 251 9.10 28.35 27.80
CA MET A 251 10.36 27.88 28.37
C MET A 251 10.16 27.10 29.69
N PHE A 252 9.34 27.65 30.59
CA PHE A 252 9.06 27.05 31.89
C PHE A 252 8.28 25.73 31.75
N SER A 253 7.29 25.70 30.85
CA SER A 253 6.51 24.50 30.52
C SER A 253 7.40 23.43 29.89
N THR A 254 8.19 23.78 28.87
CA THR A 254 9.08 22.85 28.16
C THR A 254 10.12 22.22 29.08
N ARG A 255 10.64 22.99 30.05
CA ARG A 255 11.60 22.47 31.03
C ARG A 255 11.03 21.33 31.87
N TRP A 256 9.72 21.30 31.98
CA TRP A 256 8.96 20.39 32.83
C TRP A 256 8.09 19.40 32.04
N LEU A 257 8.24 19.34 30.71
CA LEU A 257 7.66 18.26 29.91
C LEU A 257 8.48 16.98 30.10
N ALA A 258 7.77 15.85 30.13
CA ALA A 258 8.40 14.53 30.15
C ALA A 258 8.89 14.08 28.75
N TRP A 259 8.51 14.82 27.70
CA TRP A 259 8.87 14.58 26.31
C TRP A 259 9.42 15.85 25.66
N GLN A 260 10.19 15.66 24.59
CA GLN A 260 10.70 16.73 23.75
C GLN A 260 10.55 16.31 22.29
N VAL A 261 10.14 17.25 21.43
CA VAL A 261 10.11 17.03 19.99
C VAL A 261 11.56 17.01 19.48
N VAL A 262 12.04 15.83 19.09
CA VAL A 262 13.36 15.66 18.47
C VAL A 262 13.30 16.00 16.98
N GLN A 263 12.23 15.58 16.31
CA GLN A 263 12.01 15.76 14.88
C GLN A 263 10.51 15.86 14.60
N SER A 264 10.09 16.88 13.87
CA SER A 264 8.66 17.10 13.53
C SER A 264 8.18 16.25 12.35
N LYS A 265 9.07 15.87 11.44
CA LYS A 265 8.75 15.06 10.26
C LYS A 265 9.69 13.87 10.14
N TYR A 266 9.12 12.67 10.26
CA TYR A 266 9.79 11.40 9.99
C TYR A 266 8.97 10.62 8.97
N ILE A 267 9.59 10.26 7.85
CA ILE A 267 8.91 9.60 6.72
C ILE A 267 9.26 8.13 6.78
N LEU A 268 8.24 7.29 6.89
CA LEU A 268 8.34 5.84 6.82
C LEU A 268 7.48 5.34 5.66
N GLU A 269 7.95 4.28 5.00
CA GLU A 269 7.10 3.51 4.10
C GLU A 269 6.05 2.79 4.96
N GLY A 270 4.79 3.10 4.70
CA GLY A 270 3.64 2.65 5.47
C GLY A 270 2.56 2.05 4.57
N TYR A 271 1.76 1.18 5.16
CA TYR A 271 0.52 0.70 4.55
C TYR A 271 -0.59 1.68 4.92
N SER A 272 -1.13 2.44 3.96
CA SER A 272 -2.33 3.26 4.22
C SER A 272 -3.54 2.55 3.61
N ILE A 273 -4.55 2.26 4.42
CA ILE A 273 -5.88 1.95 3.92
C ILE A 273 -6.45 3.28 3.46
N SER A 274 -6.16 3.56 2.19
CA SER A 274 -6.51 4.73 1.39
C SER A 274 -7.54 5.66 2.01
N ASP A 275 -7.16 6.93 2.15
CA ASP A 275 -8.04 8.11 2.31
C ASP A 275 -9.12 8.24 1.21
N ASN A 276 -9.06 7.40 0.16
CA ASN A 276 -9.99 7.38 -0.97
C ASN A 276 -11.11 6.34 -0.74
N LEU A 277 -12.16 6.76 -0.02
CA LEU A 277 -13.38 5.95 0.12
C LEU A 277 -13.98 5.62 -1.25
N ALA A 278 -14.09 4.33 -1.57
CA ALA A 278 -14.68 3.87 -2.84
C ALA A 278 -16.10 4.43 -3.05
N GLN A 279 -16.86 4.58 -1.96
CA GLN A 279 -18.17 5.23 -1.97
C GLN A 279 -18.09 6.67 -2.49
N ALA A 280 -17.14 7.48 -2.02
CA ALA A 280 -16.96 8.85 -2.50
C ALA A 280 -16.56 8.89 -3.99
N THR A 281 -15.70 7.97 -4.43
CA THR A 281 -15.25 7.92 -5.84
C THR A 281 -16.32 7.45 -6.82
N LEU A 282 -17.25 6.58 -6.39
CA LEU A 282 -18.26 5.97 -7.27
C LEU A 282 -19.67 6.48 -6.98
N GLN A 283 -19.84 7.46 -6.09
CA GLN A 283 -21.16 8.02 -5.80
C GLN A 283 -21.76 8.71 -7.03
N VAL A 284 -20.94 9.44 -7.79
CA VAL A 284 -21.36 10.17 -8.99
C VAL A 284 -21.50 9.20 -10.17
N PHE A 285 -22.60 9.32 -10.92
CA PHE A 285 -22.91 8.42 -12.04
C PHE A 285 -21.87 8.51 -13.19
N GLU A 286 -21.29 9.69 -13.45
CA GLU A 286 -20.22 9.85 -14.44
C GLU A 286 -18.99 8.99 -14.12
N PHE A 287 -18.61 8.86 -12.84
CA PHE A 287 -17.50 7.98 -12.45
C PHE A 287 -17.84 6.50 -12.64
N ARG A 288 -19.09 6.09 -12.36
CA ARG A 288 -19.54 4.73 -12.69
C ARG A 288 -19.53 4.46 -14.19
N ARG A 289 -19.93 5.46 -15.00
CA ARG A 289 -19.88 5.39 -16.47
C ARG A 289 -18.45 5.24 -16.97
N VAL A 290 -17.49 5.98 -16.40
CA VAL A 290 -16.07 5.84 -16.70
C VAL A 290 -15.57 4.44 -16.34
N LEU A 291 -15.92 3.92 -15.16
CA LEU A 291 -15.55 2.55 -14.74
C LEU A 291 -16.10 1.48 -15.71
N ILE A 292 -17.38 1.57 -16.10
CA ILE A 292 -18.00 0.65 -17.07
C ILE A 292 -17.32 0.75 -18.43
N THR A 293 -16.98 1.96 -18.88
CA THR A 293 -16.27 2.19 -20.13
C THR A 293 -14.89 1.53 -20.12
N TYR A 294 -14.11 1.70 -19.04
CA TYR A 294 -12.83 1.01 -18.89
C TYR A 294 -12.97 -0.50 -18.75
N TYR A 295 -14.08 -0.98 -18.18
CA TYR A 295 -14.37 -2.41 -18.11
C TYR A 295 -14.56 -3.01 -19.50
N VAL A 296 -15.36 -2.38 -20.37
CA VAL A 296 -15.52 -2.83 -21.76
C VAL A 296 -14.22 -2.69 -22.56
N LYS A 297 -13.49 -1.58 -22.43
CA LYS A 297 -12.16 -1.41 -23.07
C LYS A 297 -11.16 -2.49 -22.63
N SER A 298 -11.17 -2.87 -21.34
CA SER A 298 -10.32 -3.94 -20.81
C SER A 298 -10.71 -5.32 -21.34
N ILE A 299 -12.01 -5.62 -21.47
CA ILE A 299 -12.49 -6.86 -22.11
C ILE A 299 -11.99 -6.97 -23.54
N ILE A 300 -12.09 -5.88 -24.30
CA ILE A 300 -11.59 -5.81 -25.69
C ILE A 300 -10.09 -6.12 -25.73
N PHE A 301 -9.31 -5.49 -24.85
CA PHE A 301 -7.88 -5.72 -24.75
C PHE A 301 -7.53 -7.19 -24.45
N TYR A 302 -8.11 -7.77 -23.40
CA TYR A 302 -7.80 -9.15 -22.99
C TYR A 302 -8.30 -10.18 -24.01
N THR A 303 -9.45 -9.95 -24.65
CA THR A 303 -9.96 -10.82 -25.71
C THR A 303 -9.04 -10.82 -26.92
N ILE A 304 -8.67 -9.62 -27.42
CA ILE A 304 -7.80 -9.49 -28.59
C ILE A 304 -6.38 -9.98 -28.28
N ARG A 305 -5.90 -9.89 -27.04
CA ARG A 305 -4.55 -10.37 -26.67
C ARG A 305 -4.51 -11.87 -26.38
N SER A 306 -5.66 -12.51 -26.13
CA SER A 306 -5.73 -13.93 -25.78
C SER A 306 -5.12 -14.83 -26.87
N PRO A 307 -4.30 -15.83 -26.52
CA PRO A 307 -3.82 -16.81 -27.49
C PRO A 307 -4.98 -17.65 -28.08
N LYS A 308 -6.07 -17.83 -27.34
CA LYS A 308 -7.25 -18.60 -27.73
C LYS A 308 -8.23 -17.87 -28.64
N LEU A 309 -7.94 -16.63 -29.03
CA LEU A 309 -8.86 -15.82 -29.84
C LEU A 309 -9.30 -16.52 -31.12
N GLU A 310 -8.37 -17.17 -31.83
CA GLU A 310 -8.67 -17.88 -33.09
C GLU A 310 -9.57 -19.10 -32.82
N GLU A 311 -9.34 -19.83 -31.72
CA GLU A 311 -10.19 -20.94 -31.29
C GLU A 311 -11.61 -20.47 -30.96
N TRP A 312 -11.76 -19.34 -30.27
CA TRP A 312 -13.07 -18.78 -29.94
C TRP A 312 -13.83 -18.29 -31.17
N LEU A 313 -13.11 -17.71 -32.14
CA LEU A 313 -13.71 -17.27 -33.40
C LEU A 313 -14.11 -18.43 -34.31
N GLU A 314 -13.46 -19.59 -34.22
CA GLU A 314 -13.76 -20.78 -35.04
C GLU A 314 -14.76 -21.74 -34.39
N SER A 315 -15.04 -21.59 -33.09
CA SER A 315 -15.97 -22.44 -32.35
C SER A 315 -17.40 -22.31 -32.86
N SER A 316 -17.98 -23.43 -33.35
CA SER A 316 -19.36 -23.46 -33.84
C SER A 316 -20.38 -23.14 -32.75
N ALA A 317 -20.15 -23.61 -31.52
CA ALA A 317 -21.06 -23.36 -30.39
C ALA A 317 -21.19 -21.86 -30.09
N ILE A 318 -20.08 -21.12 -30.17
CA ILE A 318 -20.07 -19.67 -29.99
C ILE A 318 -20.69 -18.98 -31.20
N GLN A 319 -20.29 -19.34 -32.43
CA GLN A 319 -20.84 -18.74 -33.65
C GLN A 319 -22.36 -18.89 -33.77
N ASP A 320 -22.90 -20.09 -33.54
CA ASP A 320 -24.33 -20.38 -33.62
C ASP A 320 -25.12 -19.55 -32.60
N SER A 321 -24.58 -19.44 -31.37
CA SER A 321 -25.20 -18.63 -30.32
C SER A 321 -25.16 -17.13 -30.62
N LEU A 322 -24.10 -16.63 -31.26
CA LEU A 322 -23.91 -15.21 -31.56
C LEU A 322 -24.54 -14.79 -32.89
N GLN A 323 -25.13 -15.72 -33.65
CA GLN A 323 -25.67 -15.44 -34.98
C GLN A 323 -26.71 -14.30 -34.98
N HIS A 324 -27.52 -14.21 -33.93
CA HIS A 324 -28.50 -13.14 -33.76
C HIS A 324 -27.88 -11.74 -33.62
N THR A 325 -26.63 -11.65 -33.13
CA THR A 325 -25.90 -10.37 -33.01
C THR A 325 -25.30 -9.88 -34.33
N LEU A 326 -25.28 -10.73 -35.36
CA LEU A 326 -24.88 -10.38 -36.73
C LEU A 326 -26.01 -9.71 -37.51
N GLU A 327 -27.25 -9.81 -37.04
CA GLU A 327 -28.40 -9.21 -37.70
C GLU A 327 -28.31 -7.67 -37.65
N ARG A 328 -28.60 -7.00 -38.78
CA ARG A 328 -28.53 -5.53 -38.87
C ARG A 328 -29.51 -4.81 -37.94
N GLN A 329 -30.56 -5.49 -37.51
CA GLN A 329 -31.59 -4.97 -36.60
C GLN A 329 -31.36 -5.41 -35.15
N PHE A 330 -30.19 -5.98 -34.83
CA PHE A 330 -29.87 -6.38 -33.48
C PHE A 330 -29.87 -5.17 -32.53
N VAL A 331 -30.75 -5.24 -31.54
CA VAL A 331 -30.83 -4.32 -30.41
C VAL A 331 -30.98 -5.14 -29.14
N ASP A 332 -30.09 -4.93 -28.18
CA ASP A 332 -30.24 -5.51 -26.87
C ASP A 332 -31.08 -4.59 -25.96
N LEU A 333 -32.30 -5.03 -25.66
CA LEU A 333 -33.32 -4.29 -24.90
C LEU A 333 -33.34 -4.66 -23.41
N ASP A 334 -32.24 -5.20 -22.87
CA ASP A 334 -32.15 -5.54 -21.45
C ASP A 334 -32.33 -4.26 -20.58
N PRO A 335 -33.26 -4.24 -19.61
CA PRO A 335 -33.56 -3.06 -18.79
C PRO A 335 -32.40 -2.59 -17.90
N ILE A 336 -31.31 -3.37 -17.81
CA ILE A 336 -30.11 -2.95 -17.07
C ILE A 336 -29.34 -1.82 -17.76
N PHE A 337 -29.49 -1.67 -19.08
CA PHE A 337 -28.72 -0.71 -19.86
C PHE A 337 -29.32 0.68 -19.70
N ASN A 338 -28.45 1.67 -19.48
CA ASN A 338 -28.89 3.02 -19.18
C ASN A 338 -27.97 4.06 -19.80
N HIS A 339 -28.54 5.09 -20.43
CA HIS A 339 -27.82 6.23 -20.99
C HIS A 339 -26.83 6.90 -20.02
N ASN A 340 -27.13 6.90 -18.71
CA ASN A 340 -26.27 7.51 -17.70
C ASN A 340 -25.00 6.68 -17.40
N LEU A 341 -25.00 5.37 -17.69
CA LEU A 341 -23.93 4.44 -17.31
C LEU A 341 -23.20 3.86 -18.53
N ASP A 342 -23.90 3.70 -19.64
CA ASP A 342 -23.40 3.05 -20.85
C ASP A 342 -23.10 4.10 -21.92
N ALA A 343 -21.82 4.19 -22.33
CA ALA A 343 -21.39 5.14 -23.37
C ALA A 343 -21.95 4.81 -24.77
N ASP A 344 -22.25 3.54 -25.03
CA ASP A 344 -22.78 2.97 -26.28
C ASP A 344 -24.32 2.81 -26.28
N PHE A 345 -25.03 3.41 -25.31
CA PHE A 345 -26.50 3.35 -25.26
C PHE A 345 -27.15 4.25 -26.32
N GLU A 346 -28.01 3.67 -27.16
CA GLU A 346 -28.72 4.39 -28.20
C GLU A 346 -30.15 4.77 -27.76
N ASN A 347 -30.37 6.06 -27.48
CA ASN A 347 -31.66 6.58 -26.99
C ASN A 347 -32.84 6.30 -27.94
N ARG A 348 -32.60 6.19 -29.26
CA ARG A 348 -33.67 5.90 -30.24
C ARG A 348 -34.12 4.45 -30.21
N ALA A 349 -33.17 3.53 -30.02
CA ALA A 349 -33.44 2.10 -29.96
C ALA A 349 -33.80 1.63 -28.54
N SER A 350 -33.57 2.47 -27.52
CA SER A 350 -33.76 2.14 -26.09
C SER A 350 -32.95 0.92 -25.66
N GLY A 351 -31.73 0.79 -26.18
CA GLY A 351 -30.88 -0.37 -25.97
C GLY A 351 -29.50 -0.19 -26.59
N ILE A 352 -28.74 -1.28 -26.61
CA ILE A 352 -27.39 -1.30 -27.19
C ILE A 352 -27.46 -1.94 -28.57
N THR A 353 -26.99 -1.21 -29.57
CA THR A 353 -26.93 -1.69 -30.95
C THR A 353 -25.50 -2.00 -31.33
N ARG A 354 -25.34 -2.86 -32.33
CA ARG A 354 -24.02 -3.13 -32.90
C ARG A 354 -23.37 -1.87 -33.46
N ALA A 355 -24.19 -0.97 -34.05
CA ALA A 355 -23.72 0.29 -34.60
C ALA A 355 -23.18 1.21 -33.50
N SER A 356 -23.93 1.39 -32.41
CA SER A 356 -23.49 2.24 -31.29
C SER A 356 -22.24 1.69 -30.60
N PHE A 357 -22.12 0.37 -30.46
CA PHE A 357 -20.90 -0.26 -29.94
C PHE A 357 -19.67 0.03 -30.83
N CYS A 358 -19.83 -0.08 -32.15
CA CYS A 358 -18.74 0.26 -33.08
C CYS A 358 -18.43 1.76 -33.04
N ASP A 359 -19.44 2.63 -32.96
CA ASP A 359 -19.21 4.08 -32.93
C ASP A 359 -18.34 4.51 -31.73
N VAL A 360 -18.44 3.80 -30.59
CA VAL A 360 -17.66 4.10 -29.37
C VAL A 360 -16.31 3.37 -29.32
N TYR A 361 -16.27 2.08 -29.69
CA TYR A 361 -15.11 1.23 -29.43
C TYR A 361 -14.30 0.83 -30.67
N GLN A 362 -14.73 1.17 -31.89
CA GLN A 362 -14.05 0.73 -33.12
C GLN A 362 -12.59 1.16 -33.18
N GLU A 363 -12.28 2.41 -32.86
CA GLU A 363 -10.90 2.93 -32.86
C GLU A 363 -10.00 2.10 -31.92
N TRP A 364 -10.50 1.78 -30.73
CA TRP A 364 -9.77 0.96 -29.76
C TRP A 364 -9.57 -0.49 -30.23
N ILE A 365 -10.59 -1.08 -30.87
CA ILE A 365 -10.54 -2.45 -31.42
C ILE A 365 -9.51 -2.54 -32.54
N GLU A 366 -9.53 -1.58 -33.47
CA GLU A 366 -8.58 -1.49 -34.57
C GLU A 366 -7.14 -1.34 -34.07
N PHE A 367 -6.93 -0.46 -33.09
CA PHE A 367 -5.63 -0.27 -32.46
C PHE A 367 -5.10 -1.55 -31.79
N CYS A 368 -5.96 -2.25 -31.02
CA CYS A 368 -5.58 -3.51 -30.38
C CYS A 368 -5.23 -4.61 -31.39
N CYS A 369 -5.99 -4.71 -32.49
CA CYS A 369 -5.73 -5.68 -33.55
C CYS A 369 -4.41 -5.39 -34.29
N MET A 370 -4.11 -4.11 -34.55
CA MET A 370 -2.83 -3.67 -35.11
C MET A 370 -1.67 -4.09 -34.21
N LYS A 371 -1.75 -3.80 -32.90
CA LYS A 371 -0.73 -4.18 -31.92
C LYS A 371 -0.54 -5.69 -31.78
N ARG A 372 -1.61 -6.49 -31.84
CA ARG A 372 -1.52 -7.97 -31.88
C ARG A 372 -0.70 -8.43 -33.09
N THR A 373 -0.97 -7.86 -34.26
CA THR A 373 -0.27 -8.22 -35.51
C THR A 373 1.22 -7.88 -35.44
N GLU A 374 1.58 -6.72 -34.87
CA GLU A 374 2.97 -6.32 -34.61
C GLU A 374 3.70 -7.31 -33.66
N GLN A 375 3.03 -7.73 -32.59
CA GLN A 375 3.59 -8.71 -31.62
C GLN A 375 3.77 -10.10 -32.25
N GLN A 376 2.83 -10.54 -33.09
CA GLN A 376 2.96 -11.80 -33.83
C GLN A 376 4.02 -11.74 -34.94
N ALA A 377 4.27 -10.56 -35.52
CA ALA A 377 5.35 -10.37 -36.50
C ALA A 377 6.73 -10.44 -35.83
N THR A 378 6.89 -9.80 -34.67
CA THR A 378 8.15 -9.78 -33.90
C THR A 378 8.49 -11.13 -33.24
N SER A 379 7.50 -11.94 -32.87
CA SER A 379 7.75 -13.31 -32.38
C SER A 379 8.19 -14.27 -33.49
N ALA A 380 7.67 -14.10 -34.72
CA ALA A 380 8.07 -14.90 -35.87
C ALA A 380 9.53 -14.65 -36.30
N THR A 381 10.04 -13.42 -36.19
CA THR A 381 11.42 -13.06 -36.55
C THR A 381 12.47 -13.59 -35.58
N LYS A 382 12.08 -14.00 -34.36
CA LYS A 382 12.99 -14.60 -33.36
C LYS A 382 13.13 -16.12 -33.50
N THR A 383 12.41 -16.77 -34.43
CA THR A 383 12.28 -18.23 -34.52
C THR A 383 12.88 -18.80 -35.83
N GLU A 384 14.00 -18.26 -36.30
CA GLU A 384 14.85 -18.91 -37.33
C GLU A 384 16.16 -19.43 -36.69
N PRO A 385 16.47 -20.75 -36.74
CA PRO A 385 17.74 -21.29 -36.25
C PRO A 385 18.87 -21.09 -37.26
N GLN A 386 20.01 -20.56 -36.80
CA GLN A 386 21.28 -20.64 -37.52
C GLN A 386 21.81 -22.08 -37.51
N ASP A 387 21.60 -22.80 -38.61
CA ASP A 387 22.36 -24.01 -38.93
C ASP A 387 23.57 -23.67 -39.81
N ARG A 388 24.77 -23.76 -39.24
CA ARG A 388 25.98 -24.24 -39.92
C ARG A 388 27.09 -24.63 -38.93
N THR A 389 27.06 -25.92 -38.60
CA THR A 389 28.19 -26.85 -38.41
C THR A 389 29.56 -26.33 -37.97
N THR A 390 29.96 -26.87 -36.82
CA THR A 390 31.30 -26.96 -36.24
C THR A 390 32.33 -27.67 -37.13
N SER A 391 33.57 -27.16 -37.17
CA SER A 391 34.78 -28.00 -37.09
C SER A 391 35.99 -27.23 -36.53
N SER A 392 36.49 -27.82 -35.44
CA SER A 392 37.76 -27.75 -34.70
C SER A 392 38.97 -26.88 -35.11
N THR A 393 39.60 -26.37 -34.03
CA THR A 393 41.03 -26.35 -33.63
C THR A 393 41.95 -25.12 -33.86
N ASN A 394 42.50 -24.66 -32.72
CA ASN A 394 43.87 -24.17 -32.41
C ASN A 394 44.26 -22.67 -32.43
N VAL A 395 44.36 -22.12 -31.20
CA VAL A 395 45.52 -21.48 -30.53
C VAL A 395 46.37 -20.40 -31.26
N SER A 396 46.16 -19.15 -30.80
CA SER A 396 47.14 -18.10 -30.42
C SER A 396 47.78 -17.10 -31.41
N LYS A 397 47.84 -15.85 -30.90
CA LYS A 397 48.72 -14.67 -31.17
C LYS A 397 48.38 -13.72 -32.34
N GLY A 398 48.20 -12.42 -32.01
CA GLY A 398 48.05 -11.27 -32.95
C GLY A 398 49.40 -10.72 -33.44
N PRO A 399 49.55 -9.43 -33.84
CA PRO A 399 48.59 -8.38 -34.23
C PRO A 399 48.77 -7.92 -35.73
N SER A 400 48.06 -6.84 -36.11
CA SER A 400 47.94 -6.07 -37.39
C SER A 400 49.27 -5.66 -38.11
N PRO A 401 49.36 -4.87 -39.24
CA PRO A 401 48.35 -4.12 -40.04
C PRO A 401 48.54 -4.02 -41.61
N TRP A 402 47.53 -3.43 -42.29
CA TRP A 402 47.58 -2.53 -43.48
C TRP A 402 47.88 -3.01 -44.93
N SER A 403 47.36 -2.18 -45.87
CA SER A 403 47.62 -2.01 -47.31
C SER A 403 46.71 -2.81 -48.27
N SER A 404 45.68 -2.19 -48.87
CA SER A 404 45.64 -1.26 -50.03
C SER A 404 45.87 -1.96 -51.37
N THR A 405 44.85 -1.98 -52.25
CA THR A 405 44.90 -1.45 -53.64
C THR A 405 43.60 -1.77 -54.40
N ASN A 406 42.90 -0.72 -54.83
CA ASN A 406 42.12 -0.67 -56.08
C ASN A 406 43.13 -0.33 -57.22
N PRO A 407 42.89 -0.65 -58.52
CA PRO A 407 41.96 0.15 -59.34
C PRO A 407 41.16 -0.57 -60.47
N THR A 408 40.07 0.10 -60.83
CA THR A 408 39.26 0.19 -62.08
C THR A 408 40.05 0.05 -63.40
N PRO A 409 39.44 -0.11 -64.63
CA PRO A 409 38.26 0.64 -65.13
C PRO A 409 37.25 -0.09 -66.05
N SER A 410 36.17 0.65 -66.31
CA SER A 410 35.01 0.51 -67.23
C SER A 410 35.42 0.44 -68.74
N PRO A 411 34.55 0.39 -69.80
CA PRO A 411 33.25 1.09 -69.93
C PRO A 411 32.12 0.54 -70.86
N ARG A 412 30.91 1.14 -70.69
CA ARG A 412 29.82 1.38 -71.69
C ARG A 412 29.10 0.12 -72.23
N GLU A 413 27.77 0.09 -72.44
CA GLU A 413 26.95 1.03 -73.21
C GLU A 413 25.44 0.85 -72.88
N ASN A 414 24.66 1.89 -73.19
CA ASN A 414 23.19 1.97 -73.05
C ASN A 414 22.45 1.05 -74.05
N ASP A 415 21.29 0.50 -73.68
CA ASP A 415 20.09 0.72 -74.50
C ASP A 415 18.75 0.48 -73.79
N LYS A 416 17.74 1.15 -74.33
CA LYS A 416 16.39 1.33 -73.78
C LYS A 416 15.45 0.15 -74.08
N SER A 417 14.41 0.07 -73.26
CA SER A 417 12.98 -0.11 -73.62
C SER A 417 12.29 -1.46 -73.41
N VAL A 418 11.03 -1.29 -72.96
CA VAL A 418 9.83 -2.14 -73.09
C VAL A 418 9.45 -2.98 -71.87
N ASP A 419 8.54 -2.39 -71.09
CA ASP A 419 7.58 -3.05 -70.21
C ASP A 419 6.79 -4.15 -70.94
N SER A 420 6.77 -5.34 -70.35
CA SER A 420 5.66 -6.28 -70.53
C SER A 420 5.48 -7.12 -69.26
N LYS A 421 4.31 -6.90 -68.63
CA LYS A 421 3.75 -7.69 -67.54
C LYS A 421 3.60 -9.16 -67.98
N ASN A 422 4.10 -10.11 -67.20
CA ASN A 422 3.25 -11.08 -66.50
C ASN A 422 4.03 -12.09 -65.62
N ASN A 423 3.44 -12.36 -64.46
CA ASN A 423 3.32 -13.65 -63.78
C ASN A 423 4.59 -14.44 -63.40
N ASN A 424 4.92 -14.40 -62.11
CA ASN A 424 4.65 -15.50 -61.17
C ASN A 424 5.48 -15.28 -59.90
N VAL A 425 4.83 -14.81 -58.83
CA VAL A 425 5.31 -15.09 -57.47
C VAL A 425 4.16 -15.78 -56.77
N GLY A 426 4.28 -17.11 -56.71
CA GLY A 426 3.39 -17.97 -55.95
C GLY A 426 3.52 -17.68 -54.46
N GLU A 427 2.34 -17.60 -53.84
CA GLU A 427 2.00 -18.17 -52.53
C GLU A 427 3.15 -18.50 -51.59
N VAL A 428 3.46 -17.56 -50.69
CA VAL A 428 4.01 -17.91 -49.37
C VAL A 428 3.31 -17.03 -48.32
N ASN A 429 2.78 -17.70 -47.29
CA ASN A 429 2.16 -17.21 -46.05
C ASN A 429 0.68 -16.80 -46.06
N ASN A 430 -0.16 -17.83 -45.95
CA ASN A 430 -1.54 -17.76 -45.46
C ASN A 430 -1.57 -17.40 -43.95
N ARG A 431 -1.37 -16.11 -43.61
CA ARG A 431 -1.71 -15.57 -42.27
C ARG A 431 -3.14 -15.05 -42.34
N ARG A 432 -4.09 -15.70 -41.66
CA ARG A 432 -5.49 -15.25 -41.58
C ARG A 432 -5.53 -13.86 -40.94
N THR A 433 -5.75 -12.82 -41.75
CA THR A 433 -6.01 -11.47 -41.25
C THR A 433 -7.34 -11.44 -40.50
N ILE A 434 -7.31 -11.12 -39.20
CA ILE A 434 -8.52 -10.90 -38.40
C ILE A 434 -9.24 -9.68 -39.00
N HIS A 435 -10.43 -9.88 -39.54
CA HIS A 435 -11.21 -8.80 -40.13
C HIS A 435 -11.83 -7.93 -39.02
N THR A 436 -11.48 -6.65 -38.96
CA THR A 436 -12.04 -5.65 -38.02
C THR A 436 -13.28 -4.95 -38.57
N ASN A 437 -13.85 -5.43 -39.67
CA ASN A 437 -15.01 -4.81 -40.28
C ASN A 437 -16.21 -4.83 -39.31
N ARG A 438 -17.11 -3.85 -39.44
CA ARG A 438 -18.29 -3.72 -38.58
C ARG A 438 -19.16 -4.96 -38.56
N GLU A 439 -19.17 -5.76 -39.62
CA GLU A 439 -19.95 -7.01 -39.74
C GLU A 439 -19.16 -8.28 -39.35
N SER A 440 -17.96 -8.16 -38.75
CA SER A 440 -17.12 -9.31 -38.40
C SER A 440 -17.63 -10.13 -37.20
N THR A 441 -17.24 -11.41 -37.15
CA THR A 441 -17.48 -12.29 -35.99
C THR A 441 -16.74 -11.81 -34.74
N LEU A 442 -15.59 -11.15 -34.91
CA LEU A 442 -14.85 -10.51 -33.81
C LEU A 442 -15.69 -9.45 -33.08
N ILE A 443 -16.28 -8.51 -33.82
CA ILE A 443 -17.13 -7.47 -33.23
C ILE A 443 -18.31 -8.11 -32.49
N SER A 444 -18.86 -9.21 -33.03
CA SER A 444 -19.97 -9.95 -32.40
C SER A 444 -19.57 -10.55 -31.06
N LEU A 445 -18.39 -11.19 -31.00
CA LEU A 445 -17.83 -11.76 -29.78
C LEU A 445 -17.52 -10.67 -28.74
N LEU A 446 -16.89 -9.57 -29.16
CA LEU A 446 -16.56 -8.44 -28.28
C LEU A 446 -17.81 -7.76 -27.73
N LEU A 447 -18.82 -7.54 -28.57
CA LEU A 447 -20.12 -7.02 -28.16
C LEU A 447 -20.77 -7.95 -27.14
N ALA A 448 -20.85 -9.25 -27.42
CA ALA A 448 -21.44 -10.23 -26.52
C ALA A 448 -20.72 -10.31 -25.16
N LEU A 449 -19.38 -10.29 -25.14
CA LEU A 449 -18.60 -10.24 -23.90
C LEU A 449 -18.83 -8.93 -23.12
N GLY A 450 -18.93 -7.80 -23.81
CA GLY A 450 -19.24 -6.51 -23.19
C GLY A 450 -20.66 -6.47 -22.59
N LEU A 451 -21.64 -7.09 -23.24
CA LEU A 451 -23.01 -7.22 -22.72
C LEU A 451 -23.05 -8.16 -21.50
N LEU A 452 -22.41 -9.34 -21.60
CA LEU A 452 -22.27 -10.31 -20.51
C LEU A 452 -21.65 -9.67 -19.26
N ALA A 453 -20.56 -8.93 -19.43
CA ALA A 453 -19.85 -8.29 -18.34
C ALA A 453 -20.70 -7.25 -17.60
N ARG A 454 -21.53 -6.51 -18.34
CA ARG A 454 -22.48 -5.55 -17.76
C ARG A 454 -23.65 -6.24 -17.06
N ARG A 455 -24.20 -7.32 -17.63
CA ARG A 455 -25.25 -8.14 -17.00
C ARG A 455 -24.79 -8.81 -15.73
N THR A 456 -23.57 -9.33 -15.69
CA THR A 456 -23.00 -9.95 -14.48
C THR A 456 -22.80 -8.91 -13.38
N LEU A 457 -22.32 -7.72 -13.70
CA LEU A 457 -22.23 -6.60 -12.75
C LEU A 457 -23.62 -6.16 -12.27
N ALA A 458 -24.59 -6.04 -13.18
CA ALA A 458 -25.98 -5.68 -12.85
C ALA A 458 -26.61 -6.69 -11.90
N THR A 459 -26.50 -7.98 -12.21
CA THR A 459 -27.04 -9.07 -11.41
C THR A 459 -26.44 -9.08 -10.01
N ALA A 460 -25.12 -8.91 -9.89
CA ALA A 460 -24.43 -8.86 -8.59
C ALA A 460 -24.81 -7.61 -7.76
N SER A 461 -25.27 -6.55 -8.42
CA SER A 461 -25.79 -5.32 -7.80
C SER A 461 -27.31 -5.30 -7.61
N ASN A 462 -28.01 -6.43 -7.77
CA ASN A 462 -29.48 -6.52 -7.71
C ASN A 462 -30.19 -5.51 -8.64
N SER A 463 -29.67 -5.33 -9.85
CA SER A 463 -30.17 -4.40 -10.86
C SER A 463 -30.29 -2.94 -10.40
N SER A 464 -29.55 -2.56 -9.35
CA SER A 464 -29.57 -1.22 -8.74
C SER A 464 -28.31 -0.40 -9.08
N LEU A 465 -27.64 -0.74 -10.19
CA LEU A 465 -26.41 -0.10 -10.68
C LEU A 465 -26.45 1.43 -10.68
N ALA A 466 -27.58 2.01 -11.08
CA ALA A 466 -27.75 3.44 -11.25
C ALA A 466 -28.22 4.15 -9.96
N THR A 467 -28.96 3.46 -9.10
CA THR A 467 -29.73 4.09 -8.01
C THR A 467 -29.02 4.11 -6.68
N ASN A 468 -28.16 3.13 -6.38
CA ASN A 468 -27.47 3.07 -5.09
C ASN A 468 -26.01 2.59 -5.25
N VAL A 469 -25.08 3.44 -4.81
CA VAL A 469 -23.63 3.19 -4.83
C VAL A 469 -23.24 1.96 -4.02
N GLU A 470 -23.94 1.66 -2.93
CA GLU A 470 -23.64 0.53 -2.05
C GLU A 470 -23.91 -0.80 -2.74
N PHE A 471 -25.04 -0.91 -3.45
CA PHE A 471 -25.34 -2.10 -4.26
C PHE A 471 -24.39 -2.23 -5.45
N PHE A 472 -23.99 -1.10 -6.05
CA PHE A 472 -22.96 -1.09 -7.09
C PHE A 472 -21.62 -1.63 -6.57
N LEU A 473 -21.14 -1.12 -5.42
CA LEU A 473 -19.89 -1.56 -4.78
C LEU A 473 -19.95 -3.02 -4.35
N HIS A 474 -21.09 -3.47 -3.82
CA HIS A 474 -21.30 -4.88 -3.49
C HIS A 474 -21.19 -5.77 -4.75
N GLY A 475 -21.82 -5.36 -5.85
CA GLY A 475 -21.74 -6.08 -7.12
C GLY A 475 -20.32 -6.13 -7.67
N LEU A 476 -19.61 -4.99 -7.65
CA LEU A 476 -18.21 -4.92 -8.08
C LEU A 476 -17.31 -5.83 -7.22
N HIS A 477 -17.48 -5.83 -5.90
CA HIS A 477 -16.72 -6.69 -4.99
C HIS A 477 -17.01 -8.18 -5.20
N ALA A 478 -18.26 -8.54 -5.50
CA ALA A 478 -18.62 -9.92 -5.82
C ALA A 478 -17.89 -10.42 -7.09
N LEU A 479 -17.84 -9.60 -8.15
CA LEU A 479 -17.07 -9.92 -9.36
C LEU A 479 -15.57 -10.03 -9.07
N PHE A 480 -15.01 -9.19 -8.19
CA PHE A 480 -13.60 -9.27 -7.77
C PHE A 480 -13.25 -10.58 -7.08
N LYS A 481 -14.19 -11.17 -6.33
CA LYS A 481 -14.07 -12.52 -5.74
C LYS A 481 -14.23 -13.64 -6.75
N GLY A 482 -14.67 -13.31 -7.97
CA GLY A 482 -14.98 -14.28 -9.02
C GLY A 482 -16.40 -14.87 -8.95
N ASP A 483 -17.33 -14.24 -8.22
CA ASP A 483 -18.75 -14.67 -8.19
C ASP A 483 -19.48 -14.14 -9.44
N PHE A 484 -19.25 -14.79 -10.58
CA PHE A 484 -19.93 -14.51 -11.85
C PHE A 484 -21.23 -15.30 -11.93
N ARG A 485 -22.37 -14.61 -11.78
CA ARG A 485 -23.70 -15.21 -11.90
C ARG A 485 -24.28 -14.95 -13.28
N ILE A 486 -24.31 -15.99 -14.10
CA ILE A 486 -24.91 -15.96 -15.44
C ILE A 486 -26.39 -16.34 -15.29
N THR A 487 -27.28 -15.34 -15.45
CA THR A 487 -28.74 -15.50 -15.26
C THR A 487 -29.53 -15.39 -16.56
N SER A 488 -28.95 -14.75 -17.58
CA SER A 488 -29.59 -14.57 -18.88
C SER A 488 -29.30 -15.79 -19.76
N PRO A 489 -30.33 -16.41 -20.37
CA PRO A 489 -30.12 -17.52 -21.32
C PRO A 489 -29.34 -17.08 -22.56
N ARG A 490 -29.29 -15.77 -22.86
CA ARG A 490 -28.53 -15.19 -23.97
C ARG A 490 -27.01 -15.25 -23.76
N ASP A 491 -26.57 -15.53 -22.53
CA ASP A 491 -25.16 -15.52 -22.15
C ASP A 491 -24.60 -16.93 -21.85
N GLU A 492 -25.42 -17.98 -21.98
CA GLU A 492 -25.01 -19.36 -21.69
C GLU A 492 -23.89 -19.88 -22.61
N TRP A 493 -23.69 -19.24 -23.77
CA TRP A 493 -22.61 -19.57 -24.70
C TRP A 493 -21.22 -19.44 -24.06
N VAL A 494 -21.07 -18.65 -22.99
CA VAL A 494 -19.80 -18.53 -22.26
C VAL A 494 -19.37 -19.86 -21.62
N PHE A 495 -20.32 -20.77 -21.35
CA PHE A 495 -20.01 -22.10 -20.81
C PHE A 495 -19.37 -23.04 -21.83
N ALA A 496 -19.33 -22.66 -23.12
CA ALA A 496 -18.58 -23.40 -24.13
C ALA A 496 -17.06 -23.33 -23.89
N ASP A 497 -16.56 -22.21 -23.34
CA ASP A 497 -15.18 -22.09 -22.85
C ASP A 497 -15.12 -21.12 -21.66
N MET A 498 -14.97 -21.67 -20.46
CA MET A 498 -14.87 -20.91 -19.20
C MET A 498 -13.64 -20.01 -19.14
N ASP A 499 -12.65 -20.18 -20.01
CA ASP A 499 -11.51 -19.27 -20.09
C ASP A 499 -11.92 -17.86 -20.51
N LEU A 500 -13.06 -17.69 -21.19
CA LEU A 500 -13.63 -16.37 -21.45
C LEU A 500 -13.92 -15.62 -20.14
N LEU A 501 -14.41 -16.30 -19.10
CA LEU A 501 -14.62 -15.68 -17.79
C LEU A 501 -13.31 -15.48 -17.03
N HIS A 502 -12.45 -16.50 -16.97
CA HIS A 502 -11.26 -16.48 -16.13
C HIS A 502 -10.09 -15.66 -16.70
N SER A 503 -9.91 -15.64 -18.03
CA SER A 503 -8.80 -14.96 -18.70
C SER A 503 -9.15 -13.60 -19.28
N VAL A 504 -10.45 -13.28 -19.43
CA VAL A 504 -10.92 -12.00 -19.99
C VAL A 504 -11.75 -11.22 -18.97
N VAL A 505 -12.93 -11.72 -18.58
CA VAL A 505 -13.88 -10.94 -17.78
C VAL A 505 -13.34 -10.64 -16.37
N ALA A 506 -12.79 -11.64 -15.68
CA ALA A 506 -12.23 -11.49 -14.34
C ALA A 506 -11.01 -10.55 -14.25
N PRO A 507 -9.99 -10.63 -15.12
CA PRO A 507 -8.91 -9.64 -15.12
C PRO A 507 -9.37 -8.27 -15.64
N ALA A 508 -10.37 -8.21 -16.52
CA ALA A 508 -10.91 -6.94 -17.01
C ALA A 508 -11.58 -6.11 -15.91
N VAL A 509 -12.38 -6.71 -15.02
CA VAL A 509 -13.04 -5.96 -13.94
C VAL A 509 -12.02 -5.37 -12.95
N LYS A 510 -10.93 -6.12 -12.71
CA LYS A 510 -9.82 -5.69 -11.87
C LYS A 510 -9.05 -4.53 -12.50
N MET A 511 -8.72 -4.66 -13.79
CA MET A 511 -8.02 -3.61 -14.53
C MET A 511 -8.85 -2.33 -14.65
N ALA A 512 -10.17 -2.46 -14.85
CA ALA A 512 -11.08 -1.33 -14.92
C ALA A 512 -11.03 -0.45 -13.68
N LEU A 513 -10.94 -1.07 -12.48
CA LEU A 513 -10.81 -0.31 -11.23
C LEU A 513 -9.49 0.48 -11.18
N LYS A 514 -8.37 -0.13 -11.61
CA LYS A 514 -7.07 0.55 -11.65
C LYS A 514 -7.08 1.71 -12.64
N LEU A 515 -7.59 1.50 -13.85
CA LEU A 515 -7.74 2.56 -14.84
C LEU A 515 -8.66 3.69 -14.37
N HIS A 516 -9.73 3.35 -13.66
CA HIS A 516 -10.63 4.33 -13.04
C HIS A 516 -9.93 5.14 -11.94
N GLN A 517 -9.04 4.53 -11.14
CA GLN A 517 -8.23 5.25 -10.16
C GLN A 517 -7.26 6.22 -10.83
N ASP A 518 -6.60 5.80 -11.91
CA ASP A 518 -5.68 6.64 -12.68
C ASP A 518 -6.40 7.82 -13.36
N HIS A 519 -7.64 7.61 -13.81
CA HIS A 519 -8.47 8.65 -14.41
C HIS A 519 -8.69 9.86 -13.49
N PHE A 520 -8.65 9.70 -12.16
CA PHE A 520 -8.72 10.85 -11.24
C PHE A 520 -7.44 11.70 -11.22
N LEU A 521 -6.29 11.10 -11.54
CA LEU A 521 -5.01 11.79 -11.60
C LEU A 521 -4.86 12.50 -12.95
N SER A 522 -5.27 11.85 -14.04
CA SER A 522 -5.11 12.33 -15.41
C SER A 522 -6.27 11.85 -16.33
N PRO A 523 -7.41 12.58 -16.36
CA PRO A 523 -8.59 12.15 -17.12
C PRO A 523 -8.35 11.98 -18.63
N GLU A 524 -7.55 12.87 -19.23
CA GLU A 524 -7.33 12.94 -20.70
C GLU A 524 -6.28 11.94 -21.20
N GLU A 525 -5.48 11.32 -20.32
CA GLU A 525 -4.35 10.48 -20.72
C GLU A 525 -4.80 9.22 -21.47
N TYR A 526 -5.95 8.66 -21.09
CA TYR A 526 -6.47 7.41 -21.65
C TYR A 526 -7.48 7.58 -22.79
N ASP A 527 -7.63 8.82 -23.29
CA ASP A 527 -8.31 9.06 -24.56
C ASP A 527 -7.40 8.66 -25.73
N GLU A 528 -6.08 8.75 -25.58
CA GLU A 528 -5.13 8.25 -26.57
C GLU A 528 -5.00 6.71 -26.52
N PRO A 529 -5.28 5.98 -27.61
CA PRO A 529 -5.21 4.52 -27.63
C PRO A 529 -3.82 3.97 -27.24
N VAL A 530 -2.74 4.67 -27.58
CA VAL A 530 -1.37 4.25 -27.27
C VAL A 530 -1.13 4.23 -25.77
N ALA A 531 -1.44 5.34 -25.09
CA ALA A 531 -1.26 5.48 -23.65
C ALA A 531 -2.08 4.44 -22.87
N LEU A 532 -3.35 4.23 -23.25
CA LEU A 532 -4.19 3.22 -22.62
C LEU A 532 -3.64 1.79 -22.80
N TYR A 533 -3.16 1.46 -24.00
CA TYR A 533 -2.59 0.14 -24.28
C TYR A 533 -1.31 -0.14 -23.48
N ASP A 534 -0.44 0.85 -23.39
CA ASP A 534 0.81 0.75 -22.65
C ASP A 534 0.55 0.70 -21.14
N ALA A 535 -0.41 1.47 -20.64
CA ALA A 535 -0.85 1.41 -19.25
C ALA A 535 -1.39 0.02 -18.87
N ILE A 536 -2.36 -0.51 -19.63
CA ILE A 536 -2.89 -1.87 -19.37
C ILE A 536 -1.78 -2.92 -19.45
N THR A 537 -0.89 -2.83 -20.45
CA THR A 537 0.21 -3.78 -20.62
C THR A 537 1.20 -3.73 -19.44
N THR A 538 1.51 -2.55 -18.94
CA THR A 538 2.43 -2.34 -17.82
C THR A 538 1.80 -2.80 -16.52
N HIS A 539 0.57 -2.36 -16.23
CA HIS A 539 -0.19 -2.76 -15.05
C HIS A 539 -0.38 -4.28 -14.98
N THR A 540 -0.62 -4.95 -16.11
CA THR A 540 -0.74 -6.42 -16.16
C THR A 540 0.56 -7.14 -15.77
N LYS A 541 1.73 -6.51 -15.97
CA LYS A 541 3.04 -7.08 -15.63
C LYS A 541 3.48 -6.75 -14.20
N GLU A 542 3.21 -5.53 -13.75
CA GLU A 542 3.77 -4.98 -12.51
C GLU A 542 2.82 -5.10 -11.32
N LEU A 543 1.50 -5.15 -11.55
CA LEU A 543 0.50 -5.10 -10.49
C LEU A 543 -0.24 -6.42 -10.35
N VAL A 544 -0.50 -6.79 -9.09
CA VAL A 544 -1.45 -7.85 -8.73
C VAL A 544 -2.64 -7.20 -8.05
N ILE A 545 -3.80 -7.30 -8.68
CA ILE A 545 -5.06 -6.77 -8.16
C ILE A 545 -5.90 -7.94 -7.63
N SER A 546 -6.15 -7.95 -6.32
CA SER A 546 -6.92 -8.99 -5.63
C SER A 546 -7.79 -8.39 -4.53
N HIS A 547 -8.82 -9.12 -4.12
CA HIS A 547 -9.55 -8.75 -2.92
C HIS A 547 -8.72 -9.08 -1.67
N GLU A 548 -8.92 -8.36 -0.57
CA GLU A 548 -8.12 -8.53 0.67
C GLU A 548 -8.19 -9.96 1.23
N ALA A 549 -9.33 -10.63 1.09
CA ALA A 549 -9.50 -12.02 1.51
C ALA A 549 -8.87 -13.07 0.56
N ASP A 550 -8.14 -12.66 -0.49
CA ASP A 550 -7.54 -13.58 -1.45
C ASP A 550 -6.45 -14.41 -0.76
N PRO A 551 -6.58 -15.75 -0.69
CA PRO A 551 -5.61 -16.59 -0.02
C PRO A 551 -4.20 -16.47 -0.62
N LEU A 552 -4.08 -16.26 -1.93
CA LEU A 552 -2.77 -16.16 -2.58
C LEU A 552 -2.07 -14.86 -2.18
N TRP A 553 -2.79 -13.74 -2.18
CA TRP A 553 -2.28 -12.45 -1.73
C TRP A 553 -1.91 -12.48 -0.25
N ARG A 554 -2.80 -12.97 0.62
CA ARG A 554 -2.52 -13.08 2.07
C ARG A 554 -1.30 -13.95 2.34
N ASN A 555 -1.18 -15.10 1.67
CA ASN A 555 -0.02 -15.96 1.81
C ASN A 555 1.26 -15.27 1.33
N ALA A 556 1.22 -14.51 0.23
CA ALA A 556 2.38 -13.78 -0.28
C ALA A 556 2.83 -12.67 0.69
N VAL A 557 1.90 -11.88 1.24
CA VAL A 557 2.20 -10.81 2.20
C VAL A 557 2.72 -11.35 3.53
N LEU A 558 2.10 -12.44 4.03
CA LEU A 558 2.47 -13.02 5.32
C LEU A 558 3.77 -13.84 5.25
N ARG A 559 4.09 -14.45 4.11
CA ARG A 559 5.32 -15.24 3.90
C ARG A 559 6.48 -14.44 3.32
N GLY A 560 6.32 -13.12 3.15
CA GLY A 560 7.27 -12.19 2.52
C GLY A 560 8.72 -12.52 2.81
#